data_AF-A0A9X4EKE5-F1
#
_entry.id   AF-A0A9X4EKE5-F1
#
_cell.length_a   1.000
_cell.length_b   1.000
_cell.length_c   1.000
_cell.angle_alpha   90.00
_cell.angle_beta   90.00
_cell.angle_gamma   90.00
#
_symmetry.space_group_name_H-M   'P 1'
#
loop_
_entity.id
_entity.type
_entity.pdbx_description
1 polymer ?
#
loop_
_entity_poly.entity_id
_entity_poly.type
_entity_poly.pdbx_seq_one_letter_code
_entity_poly.pdbx_strand_id
1 'polypeptide(L)'
;MGFPASVAARLPPRGRTARVFLGLLATLAILLSIAAIGGKSMSPVFAVPLVTAMAIIGFMIFALVGLLQWRQVANNWNRRAGADGRNPDSIPGLWRLFLAPYRRSDIAHMVATGRLAELMALSTLAIVLLGFLLIAIIGIPPAHAKVNGMTDLRTTVKASRAEVELHYLRQDFPSPYPAFAFEVMIPKDWLWFEKDGRPAAPNGGLQLLGRYGDKSQTSITEIYAQRLERELAPEDWLDGWLPANHYTVLARRSIPSEAGRNADVLASRTVEGRPYLYRIRTFKNGPFLYVLHSFAEEARYADAEDSFLVADATFKLTAAKQQSYVENLQSVALNKVFQLGFKVPASWTARADESVDADCQAWSLSNGSGSERVGMMTVYTAPRGRFKDAVQVAHLAAEGMRKLGTSFPDGTLQAVTTDLPDIHLATADSTGTINGRQALVRQTVIVTSKGWAVFTLLTPAPKPDPYLLAAINKRGLDIAITTLLSALAPAG
;
A
#
# COMPACT_ATOMS: atom_id res chain seq x y z
N MET A 1 -60.62 -0.57 10.55
CA MET A 1 -59.23 -1.07 10.64
C MET A 1 -58.37 -0.04 11.33
N GLY A 2 -57.44 -0.45 12.20
CA GLY A 2 -56.43 0.46 12.76
C GLY A 2 -55.50 1.07 11.69
N PHE A 3 -54.82 2.18 12.00
CA PHE A 3 -53.89 2.86 11.09
C PHE A 3 -52.83 1.95 10.44
N PRO A 4 -52.09 1.08 11.16
CA PRO A 4 -51.08 0.25 10.52
C PRO A 4 -51.72 -0.81 9.59
N ALA A 5 -52.91 -1.31 9.92
CA ALA A 5 -53.63 -2.25 9.06
C ALA A 5 -54.18 -1.57 7.79
N SER A 6 -54.61 -0.30 7.88
CA SER A 6 -55.06 0.46 6.70
C SER A 6 -53.91 0.79 5.76
N VAL A 7 -52.70 1.02 6.28
CA VAL A 7 -51.47 1.18 5.48
C VAL A 7 -51.09 -0.13 4.79
N ALA A 8 -51.12 -1.26 5.50
CA ALA A 8 -50.87 -2.58 4.91
C ALA A 8 -51.88 -2.89 3.79
N ALA A 9 -53.14 -2.48 3.98
CA ALA A 9 -54.19 -2.64 2.99
C ALA A 9 -53.97 -1.81 1.71
N ARG A 10 -53.04 -0.85 1.69
CA ARG A 10 -52.65 -0.10 0.47
C ARG A 10 -51.55 -0.77 -0.35
N LEU A 11 -50.91 -1.83 0.16
CA LEU A 11 -49.93 -2.59 -0.61
C LEU A 11 -50.56 -3.18 -1.89
N PRO A 12 -49.83 -3.22 -3.02
CA PRO A 12 -50.40 -3.61 -4.30
C PRO A 12 -51.02 -5.01 -4.24
N PRO A 13 -52.25 -5.22 -4.71
CA PRO A 13 -52.87 -6.55 -4.73
C PRO A 13 -52.10 -7.50 -5.66
N ARG A 14 -52.29 -8.82 -5.50
CA ARG A 14 -51.55 -9.88 -6.22
C ARG A 14 -51.38 -9.64 -7.73
N GLY A 15 -52.46 -9.24 -8.42
CA GLY A 15 -52.43 -9.00 -9.87
C GLY A 15 -51.65 -7.75 -10.29
N ARG A 16 -51.33 -6.83 -9.38
CA ARG A 16 -50.60 -5.58 -9.67
C ARG A 16 -49.15 -5.60 -9.18
N THR A 17 -48.79 -6.46 -8.23
CA THR A 17 -47.44 -6.51 -7.64
C THR A 17 -46.34 -6.75 -8.68
N ALA A 18 -46.52 -7.69 -9.61
CA ALA A 18 -45.54 -7.95 -10.65
C ALA A 18 -45.34 -6.75 -11.60
N ARG A 19 -46.41 -6.03 -11.94
CA ARG A 19 -46.34 -4.83 -12.79
C ARG A 19 -45.60 -3.68 -12.09
N VAL A 20 -45.89 -3.46 -10.80
CA VAL A 20 -45.20 -2.44 -10.00
C VAL A 20 -43.72 -2.79 -9.86
N PHE A 21 -43.40 -4.06 -9.63
CA PHE A 21 -42.02 -4.54 -9.53
C PHE A 21 -41.23 -4.31 -10.83
N LEU A 22 -41.79 -4.69 -11.98
CA LEU A 22 -41.16 -4.46 -13.28
C LEU A 22 -40.99 -2.95 -13.57
N GLY A 23 -41.99 -2.13 -13.21
CA GLY A 23 -41.88 -0.68 -13.33
C GLY A 23 -40.71 -0.11 -12.52
N LEU A 24 -40.57 -0.52 -11.25
CA LEU A 24 -39.47 -0.08 -10.40
C LEU A 24 -38.10 -0.55 -10.89
N LEU A 25 -37.99 -1.79 -11.40
CA LEU A 25 -36.75 -2.29 -12.00
C LEU A 25 -36.35 -1.47 -13.23
N ALA A 26 -37.31 -1.16 -14.11
CA ALA A 26 -37.05 -0.31 -15.27
C ALA A 26 -36.59 1.09 -14.84
N THR A 27 -37.23 1.70 -13.84
CA THR A 27 -36.79 2.99 -13.30
C THR A 27 -35.38 2.92 -12.69
N LEU A 28 -35.07 1.87 -11.92
CA LEU A 28 -33.74 1.69 -11.34
C LEU A 28 -32.65 1.55 -12.42
N ALA A 29 -32.93 0.80 -13.49
CA ALA A 29 -32.01 0.63 -14.62
C ALA A 29 -31.74 1.96 -15.34
N ILE A 30 -32.76 2.81 -15.48
CA ILE A 30 -32.61 4.17 -16.03
C ILE A 30 -31.70 5.01 -15.13
N LEU A 31 -31.93 5.02 -13.81
CA LEU A 31 -31.09 5.78 -12.87
C LEU A 31 -29.63 5.30 -12.86
N LEU A 32 -29.41 3.99 -12.90
CA LEU A 32 -28.07 3.40 -12.99
C LEU A 32 -27.36 3.83 -14.28
N SER A 33 -28.09 3.89 -15.40
CA SER A 33 -27.54 4.34 -16.68
C SER A 33 -27.14 5.82 -16.62
N ILE A 34 -27.97 6.68 -16.01
CA ILE A 34 -27.65 8.10 -15.78
C ILE A 34 -26.39 8.24 -14.90
N ALA A 35 -26.27 7.45 -13.83
CA ALA A 35 -25.10 7.46 -12.95
C ALA A 35 -23.82 7.01 -13.69
N ALA A 36 -23.92 5.96 -14.51
CA ALA A 36 -22.79 5.44 -15.29
C ALA A 36 -22.27 6.46 -16.32
N ILE A 37 -23.18 7.18 -16.99
CA ILE A 37 -22.82 8.24 -17.95
C ILE A 37 -22.20 9.44 -17.22
N GLY A 38 -22.72 9.79 -16.04
CA GLY A 38 -22.21 10.91 -15.24
C GLY A 38 -20.79 10.72 -14.68
N GLY A 39 -20.40 9.46 -14.43
CA GLY A 39 -19.07 9.10 -13.96
C GLY A 39 -18.66 9.80 -12.65
N LYS A 40 -17.34 9.95 -12.44
CA LYS A 40 -16.76 10.68 -11.29
C LYS A 40 -16.87 12.21 -11.41
N SER A 41 -17.36 12.70 -12.54
CA SER A 41 -17.49 14.11 -12.89
C SER A 41 -18.80 14.75 -12.45
N MET A 42 -19.74 13.98 -11.90
CA MET A 42 -21.04 14.50 -11.47
C MET A 42 -20.90 15.35 -10.20
N SER A 43 -21.39 16.59 -10.27
CA SER A 43 -21.41 17.50 -9.11
C SER A 43 -22.20 16.89 -7.93
N PRO A 44 -21.77 17.10 -6.67
CA PRO A 44 -22.49 16.64 -5.48
C PRO A 44 -23.98 17.04 -5.46
N VAL A 45 -24.32 18.19 -6.05
CA VAL A 45 -25.69 18.70 -6.15
C VAL A 45 -26.61 17.76 -6.93
N PHE A 46 -26.07 17.04 -7.92
CA PHE A 46 -26.82 16.05 -8.71
C PHE A 46 -26.62 14.62 -8.19
N ALA A 47 -25.44 14.31 -7.66
CA ALA A 47 -25.13 12.97 -7.17
C ALA A 47 -25.98 12.57 -5.95
N VAL A 48 -26.17 13.48 -4.99
CA VAL A 48 -26.90 13.17 -3.74
C VAL A 48 -28.39 12.84 -4.00
N PRO A 49 -29.17 13.66 -4.75
CA PRO A 49 -30.55 13.31 -5.09
C PRO A 49 -30.66 12.01 -5.89
N LEU A 50 -29.71 11.74 -6.81
CA LEU A 50 -29.70 10.54 -7.64
C LEU A 50 -29.49 9.27 -6.81
N VAL A 51 -28.47 9.26 -5.92
CA VAL A 51 -28.21 8.15 -4.99
C VAL A 51 -29.40 7.95 -4.06
N THR A 52 -29.99 9.04 -3.57
CA THR A 52 -31.19 8.97 -2.71
C THR A 52 -32.38 8.33 -3.44
N ALA A 53 -32.63 8.74 -4.69
CA ALA A 53 -33.69 8.14 -5.50
C ALA A 53 -33.45 6.64 -5.76
N MET A 54 -32.21 6.25 -6.07
CA MET A 54 -31.83 4.84 -6.24
C MET A 54 -32.04 4.03 -4.96
N ALA A 55 -31.67 4.56 -3.80
CA ALA A 55 -31.86 3.90 -2.51
C ALA A 55 -33.35 3.69 -2.20
N ILE A 56 -34.19 4.70 -2.44
CA ILE A 56 -35.64 4.61 -2.27
C ILE A 56 -36.22 3.52 -3.18
N ILE A 57 -35.85 3.49 -4.46
CA ILE A 57 -36.35 2.49 -5.41
C ILE A 57 -35.87 1.09 -5.04
N GLY A 58 -34.59 0.94 -4.68
CA GLY A 58 -34.03 -0.33 -4.20
C GLY A 58 -34.78 -0.87 -2.97
N PHE A 59 -35.08 0.00 -2.01
CA PHE A 59 -35.88 -0.36 -0.84
C PHE A 59 -37.31 -0.78 -1.22
N MET A 60 -37.96 -0.09 -2.16
CA MET A 60 -39.29 -0.46 -2.64
C MET A 60 -39.30 -1.81 -3.36
N ILE A 61 -38.25 -2.13 -4.13
CA ILE A 61 -38.07 -3.43 -4.77
C ILE A 61 -37.93 -4.53 -3.70
N PHE A 62 -37.06 -4.31 -2.70
CA PHE A 62 -36.89 -5.22 -1.57
C PHE A 62 -38.22 -5.48 -0.83
N ALA A 63 -39.01 -4.42 -0.61
CA ALA A 63 -40.33 -4.52 0.00
C ALA A 63 -41.31 -5.40 -0.80
N LEU A 64 -41.31 -5.30 -2.12
CA LEU A 64 -42.16 -6.13 -2.98
C LEU A 64 -41.71 -7.59 -2.99
N VAL A 65 -40.40 -7.86 -2.95
CA VAL A 65 -39.87 -9.22 -2.83
C VAL A 65 -40.30 -9.85 -1.51
N GLY A 66 -40.14 -9.12 -0.40
CA GLY A 66 -40.62 -9.57 0.92
C GLY A 66 -42.12 -9.86 0.93
N LEU A 67 -42.93 -9.00 0.29
CA LEU A 67 -44.37 -9.22 0.13
C LEU A 67 -44.69 -10.50 -0.67
N LEU A 68 -43.95 -10.78 -1.75
CA LEU A 68 -44.14 -11.98 -2.55
C LEU A 68 -43.80 -13.25 -1.74
N GLN A 69 -42.70 -13.23 -0.99
CA GLN A 69 -42.30 -14.32 -0.11
C GLN A 69 -43.37 -14.60 0.96
N TRP A 70 -43.83 -13.56 1.67
CA TRP A 70 -44.88 -13.70 2.67
C TRP A 70 -46.20 -14.21 2.09
N ARG A 71 -46.54 -13.84 0.86
CA ARG A 71 -47.73 -14.38 0.18
C ARG A 71 -47.61 -15.86 -0.12
N GLN A 72 -46.45 -16.32 -0.59
CA GLN A 72 -46.21 -17.74 -0.82
C GLN A 72 -46.32 -18.52 0.50
N VAL A 73 -45.70 -18.01 1.55
CA VAL A 73 -45.71 -18.60 2.90
C VAL A 73 -47.14 -18.66 3.48
N ALA A 74 -47.89 -17.55 3.43
CA ALA A 74 -49.27 -17.49 3.91
C ALA A 74 -50.21 -18.40 3.08
N ASN A 75 -50.02 -18.48 1.76
CA ASN A 75 -50.79 -19.39 0.91
C ASN A 75 -50.51 -20.86 1.21
N ASN A 76 -49.24 -21.21 1.41
CA ASN A 76 -48.85 -22.58 1.76
C ASN A 76 -49.45 -22.99 3.11
N TRP A 77 -49.44 -22.07 4.08
CA TRP A 77 -50.06 -22.29 5.37
C TRP A 77 -51.58 -22.43 5.28
N ASN A 78 -52.28 -21.50 4.61
CA ASN A 78 -53.73 -21.58 4.40
C ASN A 78 -54.16 -22.89 3.72
N ARG A 79 -53.36 -23.37 2.76
CA ARG A 79 -53.61 -24.67 2.10
C ARG A 79 -53.47 -25.86 3.04
N ARG A 80 -52.52 -25.81 3.99
CA ARG A 80 -52.29 -26.89 4.97
C ARG A 80 -53.27 -26.86 6.13
N ALA A 81 -53.68 -25.68 6.57
CA ALA A 81 -54.55 -25.49 7.74
C ALA A 81 -56.04 -25.68 7.43
N GLY A 82 -56.45 -25.79 6.15
CA GLY A 82 -57.85 -26.04 5.79
C GLY A 82 -58.81 -24.95 6.30
N ALA A 83 -59.93 -25.36 6.89
CA ALA A 83 -60.91 -24.44 7.49
C ALA A 83 -60.34 -23.65 8.67
N ASP A 84 -59.40 -24.24 9.42
CA ASP A 84 -58.76 -23.62 10.59
C ASP A 84 -57.80 -22.48 10.21
N GLY A 85 -57.34 -22.42 8.96
CA GLY A 85 -56.49 -21.34 8.45
C GLY A 85 -57.16 -19.96 8.44
N ARG A 86 -58.49 -19.90 8.66
CA ARG A 86 -59.23 -18.63 8.80
C ARG A 86 -59.35 -18.16 10.26
N ASN A 87 -58.99 -19.00 11.22
CA ASN A 87 -59.00 -18.63 12.63
C ASN A 87 -57.68 -17.92 13.00
N PRO A 88 -57.69 -16.67 13.51
CA PRO A 88 -56.48 -15.98 13.97
C PRO A 88 -55.69 -16.77 15.02
N ASP A 89 -56.35 -17.64 15.78
CA ASP A 89 -55.73 -18.42 16.85
C ASP A 89 -54.92 -19.61 16.32
N SER A 90 -55.10 -20.02 15.06
CA SER A 90 -54.30 -21.08 14.45
C SER A 90 -52.98 -20.57 13.86
N ILE A 91 -52.74 -19.25 13.87
CA ILE A 91 -51.52 -18.64 13.33
C ILE A 91 -50.29 -19.11 14.13
N PRO A 92 -49.21 -19.56 13.46
CA PRO A 92 -47.98 -20.01 14.12
C PRO A 92 -47.42 -18.98 15.10
N GLY A 93 -46.92 -19.44 16.25
CA GLY A 93 -46.42 -18.55 17.32
C GLY A 93 -45.38 -17.55 16.85
N LEU A 94 -44.44 -17.97 16.00
CA LEU A 94 -43.42 -17.08 15.41
C LEU A 94 -44.01 -15.95 14.56
N TRP A 95 -45.15 -16.17 13.89
CA TRP A 95 -45.78 -15.14 13.05
C TRP A 95 -46.52 -14.11 13.91
N ARG A 96 -46.99 -14.52 15.09
CA ARG A 96 -47.65 -13.61 16.04
C ARG A 96 -46.72 -12.48 16.49
N LEU A 97 -45.40 -12.71 16.53
CA LEU A 97 -44.41 -11.66 16.83
C LEU A 97 -44.48 -10.53 15.80
N PHE A 98 -44.57 -10.86 14.51
CA PHE A 98 -44.71 -9.86 13.46
C PHE A 98 -46.13 -9.26 13.43
N LEU A 99 -47.13 -9.92 14.03
CA LEU A 99 -48.50 -9.40 14.13
C LEU A 99 -48.76 -8.58 15.39
N ALA A 100 -47.82 -8.55 16.35
CA ALA A 100 -47.96 -7.87 17.62
C ALA A 100 -48.40 -6.39 17.53
N PRO A 101 -48.01 -5.61 16.49
CA PRO A 101 -48.46 -4.22 16.36
C PRO A 101 -49.95 -4.06 15.99
N TYR A 102 -50.65 -5.13 15.62
CA TYR A 102 -52.03 -5.08 15.12
C TYR A 102 -53.04 -5.58 16.14
N ARG A 103 -54.24 -4.99 16.13
CA ARG A 103 -55.36 -5.47 16.95
C ARG A 103 -55.85 -6.82 16.41
N ARG A 104 -56.31 -7.69 17.31
CA ARG A 104 -56.87 -9.02 16.95
C ARG A 104 -58.00 -8.93 15.91
N SER A 105 -58.83 -7.88 15.98
CA SER A 105 -59.90 -7.63 15.01
C SER A 105 -59.37 -7.25 13.61
N ASP A 106 -58.26 -6.53 13.52
CA ASP A 106 -57.62 -6.19 12.24
C ASP A 106 -56.97 -7.44 11.60
N ILE A 107 -56.35 -8.28 12.43
CA ILE A 107 -55.78 -9.57 11.99
C ILE A 107 -56.91 -10.46 11.46
N ALA A 108 -58.01 -10.62 12.20
CA ALA A 108 -59.16 -11.40 11.76
C ALA A 108 -59.73 -10.90 10.42
N HIS A 109 -59.86 -9.58 10.26
CA HIS A 109 -60.33 -8.99 9.00
C HIS A 109 -59.37 -9.24 7.83
N MET A 110 -58.06 -9.12 8.05
CA MET A 110 -57.05 -9.34 7.01
C MET A 110 -56.90 -10.82 6.66
N VAL A 111 -57.09 -11.74 7.62
CA VAL A 111 -57.19 -13.18 7.36
C VAL A 111 -58.42 -13.49 6.52
N ALA A 112 -59.59 -12.95 6.89
CA ALA A 112 -60.85 -13.17 6.17
C ALA A 112 -60.79 -12.67 4.71
N THR A 113 -60.05 -11.58 4.45
CA THR A 113 -59.86 -11.02 3.11
C THR A 113 -58.69 -11.62 2.34
N GLY A 114 -57.97 -12.59 2.91
CA GLY A 114 -56.82 -13.24 2.26
C GLY A 114 -55.58 -12.34 2.15
N ARG A 115 -55.48 -11.32 3.01
CA ARG A 115 -54.45 -10.27 3.02
C ARG A 115 -53.51 -10.33 4.22
N LEU A 116 -53.37 -11.50 4.85
CA LEU A 116 -52.48 -11.68 6.00
C LEU A 116 -51.01 -11.35 5.67
N ALA A 117 -50.57 -11.65 4.44
CA ALA A 117 -49.19 -11.41 4.00
C ALA A 117 -48.81 -9.92 3.98
N GLU A 118 -49.78 -9.04 3.72
CA GLU A 118 -49.59 -7.59 3.70
C GLU A 118 -49.29 -7.03 5.09
N LEU A 119 -49.91 -7.59 6.14
CA LEU A 119 -49.55 -7.25 7.53
C LEU A 119 -48.12 -7.70 7.85
N MET A 120 -47.73 -8.90 7.40
CA MET A 120 -46.39 -9.42 7.65
C MET A 120 -45.28 -8.68 6.93
N ALA A 121 -45.53 -8.33 5.68
CA ALA A 121 -44.62 -7.50 4.91
C ALA A 121 -44.44 -6.12 5.57
N LEU A 122 -45.53 -5.48 6.01
CA LEU A 122 -45.45 -4.15 6.63
C LEU A 122 -44.67 -4.16 7.95
N SER A 123 -44.90 -5.14 8.83
CA SER A 123 -44.12 -5.25 10.08
C SER A 123 -42.63 -5.52 9.81
N THR A 124 -42.31 -6.37 8.83
CA THR A 124 -40.92 -6.62 8.42
C THR A 124 -40.26 -5.33 7.93
N LEU A 125 -40.98 -4.54 7.12
CA LEU A 125 -40.49 -3.26 6.62
C LEU A 125 -40.31 -2.23 7.73
N ALA A 126 -41.21 -2.18 8.71
CA ALA A 126 -41.08 -1.30 9.86
C ALA A 126 -39.83 -1.65 10.70
N ILE A 127 -39.55 -2.94 10.91
CA ILE A 127 -38.34 -3.40 11.61
C ILE A 127 -37.08 -3.00 10.84
N VAL A 128 -37.05 -3.22 9.52
CA VAL A 128 -35.90 -2.87 8.69
C VAL A 128 -35.69 -1.35 8.66
N LEU A 129 -36.76 -0.56 8.51
CA LEU A 129 -36.70 0.90 8.53
C LEU A 129 -36.21 1.41 9.89
N LEU A 130 -36.69 0.84 10.99
CA LEU A 130 -36.23 1.16 12.34
C LEU A 130 -34.74 0.83 12.51
N GLY A 131 -34.27 -0.29 11.96
CA GLY A 131 -32.86 -0.65 11.92
C GLY A 131 -32.01 0.37 11.17
N PHE A 132 -32.45 0.81 9.98
CA PHE A 132 -31.76 1.87 9.23
C PHE A 132 -31.79 3.22 9.95
N LEU A 133 -32.91 3.57 10.60
CA LEU A 133 -33.05 4.81 11.35
C LEU A 133 -32.21 4.81 12.62
N LEU A 134 -32.08 3.66 13.31
CA LEU A 134 -31.14 3.47 14.40
C LEU A 134 -29.69 3.63 13.91
N ILE A 135 -29.34 3.02 12.78
CA ILE A 135 -28.01 3.19 12.14
C ILE A 135 -27.74 4.67 11.81
N ALA A 136 -28.74 5.40 11.32
CA ALA A 136 -28.60 6.81 10.95
C ALA A 136 -28.52 7.73 12.18
N ILE A 137 -29.28 7.48 13.25
CA ILE A 137 -29.32 8.30 14.47
C ILE A 137 -28.10 8.04 15.37
N ILE A 138 -27.75 6.76 15.57
CA ILE A 138 -26.57 6.40 16.35
C ILE A 138 -25.31 6.91 15.63
N GLY A 139 -25.42 7.14 14.31
CA GLY A 139 -24.29 7.06 13.41
C GLY A 139 -23.77 5.62 13.45
N ILE A 140 -23.36 5.05 12.33
CA ILE A 140 -22.20 4.17 12.47
C ILE A 140 -21.08 5.21 12.63
N PRO A 141 -20.49 5.40 13.83
CA PRO A 141 -19.19 6.05 13.85
C PRO A 141 -18.39 5.26 12.82
N PRO A 142 -17.79 5.88 11.78
CA PRO A 142 -16.93 5.14 10.84
C PRO A 142 -16.03 4.31 11.74
N ALA A 143 -16.09 2.98 11.66
CA ALA A 143 -15.73 2.07 12.76
C ALA A 143 -14.39 2.42 13.40
N HIS A 144 -14.41 3.44 14.25
CA HIS A 144 -13.44 3.81 15.21
C HIS A 144 -13.98 3.11 16.42
N ALA A 145 -13.85 1.78 16.39
CA ALA A 145 -13.32 1.15 17.57
C ALA A 145 -12.24 2.10 18.09
N LYS A 146 -12.24 2.35 19.39
CA LYS A 146 -11.13 3.01 20.06
C LYS A 146 -9.94 2.03 19.99
N VAL A 147 -9.51 1.71 18.77
CA VAL A 147 -8.23 1.18 18.44
C VAL A 147 -7.35 2.33 18.87
N ASN A 148 -6.59 2.15 19.95
CA ASN A 148 -5.24 2.67 19.91
C ASN A 148 -4.63 2.00 18.67
N GLY A 149 -4.88 2.58 17.49
CA GLY A 149 -4.33 2.10 16.24
C GLY A 149 -2.86 1.98 16.54
N MET A 150 -2.34 0.76 16.50
CA MET A 150 -0.92 0.56 16.69
C MET A 150 -0.27 1.10 15.40
N THR A 151 -0.23 2.42 15.31
CA THR A 151 0.40 3.21 14.27
C THR A 151 1.82 3.54 14.68
N ASP A 152 2.18 3.29 15.94
CA ASP A 152 3.54 3.50 16.41
C ASP A 152 4.38 2.26 16.11
N LEU A 153 5.32 2.41 15.18
CA LEU A 153 6.32 1.40 14.89
C LEU A 153 7.30 1.31 16.07
N ARG A 154 7.13 0.29 16.93
CA ARG A 154 8.10 0.02 17.99
C ARG A 154 9.45 -0.33 17.37
N THR A 155 10.53 0.23 17.90
CA THR A 155 11.90 0.06 17.35
C THR A 155 12.86 -0.66 18.28
N THR A 156 12.43 -0.96 19.51
CA THR A 156 13.23 -1.61 20.55
C THR A 156 12.54 -2.86 21.05
N VAL A 157 13.33 -3.90 21.26
CA VAL A 157 12.90 -5.13 21.97
C VAL A 157 12.61 -4.75 23.42
N LYS A 158 11.46 -5.18 23.95
CA LYS A 158 11.08 -5.00 25.35
C LYS A 158 11.80 -6.00 26.26
N ALA A 159 11.92 -7.24 25.82
CA ALA A 159 12.68 -8.25 26.55
C ALA A 159 14.14 -7.81 26.75
N SER A 160 14.61 -7.95 27.98
CA SER A 160 16.02 -7.83 28.33
C SER A 160 16.85 -8.90 27.62
N ARG A 161 18.16 -8.67 27.52
CA ARG A 161 19.08 -9.67 26.94
C ARG A 161 18.98 -11.04 27.61
N ALA A 162 18.87 -11.08 28.95
CA ALA A 162 18.73 -12.32 29.70
C ALA A 162 17.42 -13.06 29.37
N GLU A 163 16.32 -12.32 29.20
CA GLU A 163 15.04 -12.91 28.78
C GLU A 163 15.11 -13.44 27.35
N VAL A 164 15.78 -12.72 26.44
CA VAL A 164 16.00 -13.19 25.06
C VAL A 164 16.82 -14.49 25.07
N GLU A 165 17.93 -14.55 25.81
CA GLU A 165 18.74 -15.76 25.93
C GLU A 165 17.98 -16.94 26.59
N LEU A 166 17.07 -16.65 27.53
CA LEU A 166 16.26 -17.65 28.21
C LEU A 166 15.13 -18.21 27.34
N HIS A 167 14.44 -17.38 26.56
CA HIS A 167 13.20 -17.76 25.87
C HIS A 167 13.35 -18.00 24.37
N TYR A 168 14.47 -17.59 23.77
CA TYR A 168 14.70 -17.72 22.34
C TYR A 168 15.82 -18.73 22.06
N LEU A 169 15.74 -19.37 20.90
CA LEU A 169 16.79 -20.24 20.38
C LEU A 169 17.43 -19.57 19.16
N ARG A 170 18.75 -19.67 19.06
CA ARG A 170 19.46 -19.31 17.82
C ARG A 170 19.22 -20.40 16.79
N GLN A 171 18.52 -20.04 15.73
CA GLN A 171 18.17 -20.96 14.66
C GLN A 171 19.12 -20.73 13.49
N ASP A 172 19.98 -21.72 13.28
CA ASP A 172 20.84 -21.75 12.10
C ASP A 172 20.05 -22.29 10.90
N PHE A 173 20.17 -21.60 9.78
CA PHE A 173 19.66 -22.02 8.49
C PHE A 173 20.83 -22.29 7.54
N PRO A 174 21.33 -23.53 7.47
CA PRO A 174 22.38 -23.88 6.52
C PRO A 174 21.79 -24.01 5.11
N SER A 175 22.54 -23.53 4.12
CA SER A 175 22.20 -23.65 2.70
C SER A 175 23.43 -24.02 1.86
N PRO A 176 23.29 -24.87 0.82
CA PRO A 176 24.37 -25.09 -0.14
C PRO A 176 24.71 -23.85 -0.95
N TYR A 177 23.82 -22.84 -0.99
CA TYR A 177 24.08 -21.56 -1.60
C TYR A 177 24.44 -20.52 -0.51
N PRO A 178 25.70 -20.04 -0.44
CA PRO A 178 26.15 -19.23 0.70
C PRO A 178 25.31 -17.99 1.00
N ALA A 179 24.72 -17.36 -0.03
CA ALA A 179 23.85 -16.19 0.16
C ALA A 179 22.52 -16.51 0.87
N PHE A 180 22.12 -17.78 0.94
CA PHE A 180 20.89 -18.19 1.63
C PHE A 180 21.17 -18.75 3.03
N ALA A 181 22.42 -18.84 3.46
CA ALA A 181 22.76 -19.29 4.80
C ALA A 181 22.70 -18.12 5.79
N PHE A 182 21.91 -18.27 6.86
CA PHE A 182 21.71 -17.24 7.87
C PHE A 182 21.50 -17.84 9.26
N GLU A 183 21.57 -16.99 10.28
CA GLU A 183 21.14 -17.25 11.65
C GLU A 183 20.09 -16.20 12.06
N VAL A 184 19.14 -16.60 12.92
CA VAL A 184 18.11 -15.72 13.49
C VAL A 184 17.68 -16.27 14.85
N MET A 185 17.32 -15.40 15.80
CA MET A 185 16.73 -15.84 17.06
C MET A 185 15.20 -15.89 16.98
N ILE A 186 14.62 -17.02 17.35
CA ILE A 186 13.18 -17.31 17.29
C ILE A 186 12.74 -17.86 18.67
N PRO A 187 11.50 -17.63 19.14
CA PRO A 187 11.02 -18.21 20.39
C PRO A 187 11.15 -19.73 20.45
N LYS A 188 11.48 -20.27 21.64
CA LYS A 188 11.71 -21.71 21.86
C LYS A 188 10.49 -22.59 21.58
N ASP A 189 9.29 -22.02 21.67
CA ASP A 189 8.02 -22.70 21.47
C ASP A 189 7.47 -22.58 20.03
N TRP A 190 8.15 -21.84 19.15
CA TRP A 190 7.81 -21.74 17.74
C TRP A 190 8.31 -22.95 16.95
N LEU A 191 7.55 -23.27 15.90
CA LEU A 191 7.84 -24.35 14.98
C LEU A 191 8.49 -23.80 13.71
N TRP A 192 9.38 -24.59 13.12
CA TRP A 192 9.90 -24.36 11.77
C TRP A 192 9.13 -25.26 10.79
N PHE A 193 8.33 -24.65 9.91
CA PHE A 193 7.38 -25.37 9.04
C PHE A 193 8.00 -25.90 7.74
N GLU A 194 8.94 -25.18 7.14
CA GLU A 194 9.54 -25.53 5.83
C GLU A 194 10.97 -26.06 5.99
N LYS A 195 11.10 -27.22 6.66
CA LYS A 195 12.42 -27.86 6.81
C LYS A 195 12.91 -28.53 5.54
N ASP A 196 11.98 -29.09 4.77
CA ASP A 196 12.21 -29.83 3.53
C ASP A 196 11.89 -28.95 2.32
N GLY A 197 12.65 -29.09 1.22
CA GLY A 197 12.44 -28.27 0.02
C GLY A 197 13.15 -26.91 0.00
N ARG A 198 14.21 -26.74 0.81
CA ARG A 198 15.00 -25.50 0.88
C ARG A 198 15.54 -25.10 -0.50
N PRO A 199 15.42 -23.82 -0.90
CA PRO A 199 16.05 -23.35 -2.13
C PRO A 199 17.56 -23.60 -2.12
N ALA A 200 18.04 -24.33 -3.11
CA ALA A 200 19.47 -24.58 -3.30
C ALA A 200 20.14 -23.58 -4.26
N ALA A 201 19.35 -22.74 -4.93
CA ALA A 201 19.81 -21.73 -5.89
C ALA A 201 18.75 -20.62 -6.07
N PRO A 202 19.17 -19.42 -6.52
CA PRO A 202 18.25 -18.35 -6.86
C PRO A 202 17.39 -18.68 -8.09
N ASN A 203 16.11 -18.33 -8.07
CA ASN A 203 15.18 -18.53 -9.20
C ASN A 203 14.71 -17.23 -9.89
N GLY A 204 15.26 -16.08 -9.49
CA GLY A 204 14.91 -14.74 -10.01
C GLY A 204 13.69 -14.09 -9.35
N GLY A 205 12.85 -14.86 -8.63
CA GLY A 205 11.74 -14.35 -7.85
C GLY A 205 12.07 -14.11 -6.38
N LEU A 206 11.06 -13.68 -5.62
CA LEU A 206 11.11 -13.65 -4.16
C LEU A 206 10.90 -15.07 -3.63
N GLN A 207 11.94 -15.67 -3.07
CA GLN A 207 11.97 -17.05 -2.60
C GLN A 207 11.90 -17.12 -1.08
N LEU A 208 10.98 -17.95 -0.56
CA LEU A 208 10.92 -18.26 0.86
C LEU A 208 12.12 -19.14 1.23
N LEU A 209 12.94 -18.65 2.16
CA LEU A 209 14.07 -19.40 2.70
C LEU A 209 13.67 -20.15 3.96
N GLY A 210 13.02 -19.48 4.92
CA GLY A 210 12.61 -20.08 6.18
C GLY A 210 11.31 -19.50 6.69
N ARG A 211 10.52 -20.35 7.35
CA ARG A 211 9.23 -19.98 7.95
C ARG A 211 9.12 -20.52 9.36
N TYR A 212 8.94 -19.61 10.30
CA TYR A 212 8.82 -19.89 11.72
C TYR A 212 7.49 -19.35 12.23
N GLY A 213 6.85 -20.01 13.18
CA GLY A 213 5.65 -19.46 13.78
C GLY A 213 5.18 -20.23 14.99
N ASP A 214 4.22 -19.65 15.70
CA ASP A 214 3.60 -20.30 16.84
C ASP A 214 2.86 -21.58 16.42
N LYS A 215 2.56 -22.46 17.38
CA LYS A 215 1.87 -23.73 17.10
C LYS A 215 0.52 -23.55 16.40
N SER A 216 -0.13 -22.40 16.61
CA SER A 216 -1.41 -22.08 16.00
C SER A 216 -1.30 -21.42 14.62
N GLN A 217 -0.09 -21.12 14.14
CA GLN A 217 0.17 -20.43 12.86
C GLN A 217 -0.54 -19.08 12.72
N THR A 218 -0.73 -18.41 13.84
CA THR A 218 -1.36 -17.09 13.91
C THR A 218 -0.34 -15.97 14.08
N SER A 219 0.91 -16.31 14.38
CA SER A 219 2.05 -15.41 14.44
C SER A 219 3.21 -16.08 13.72
N ILE A 220 3.66 -15.47 12.63
CA ILE A 220 4.59 -16.08 11.68
C ILE A 220 5.70 -15.08 11.34
N THR A 221 6.94 -15.55 11.25
CA THR A 221 8.06 -14.87 10.62
C THR A 221 8.54 -15.68 9.43
N GLU A 222 8.48 -15.08 8.26
CA GLU A 222 9.00 -15.60 7.01
C GLU A 222 10.25 -14.82 6.61
N ILE A 223 11.26 -15.53 6.12
CA ILE A 223 12.51 -14.94 5.63
C ILE A 223 12.60 -15.24 4.15
N TYR A 224 12.56 -14.19 3.34
CA TYR A 224 12.67 -14.27 1.89
C TYR A 224 14.00 -13.75 1.40
N ALA A 225 14.41 -14.21 0.22
CA ALA A 225 15.48 -13.61 -0.57
C ALA A 225 15.08 -13.44 -2.03
N GLN A 226 15.56 -12.38 -2.65
CA GLN A 226 15.45 -12.14 -4.08
C GLN A 226 16.81 -11.72 -4.64
N ARG A 227 17.21 -12.32 -5.76
CA ARG A 227 18.37 -11.85 -6.52
C ARG A 227 17.96 -10.62 -7.34
N LEU A 228 18.68 -9.52 -7.13
CA LEU A 228 18.57 -8.30 -7.90
C LEU A 228 19.51 -8.36 -9.11
N GLU A 229 19.03 -7.90 -10.25
CA GLU A 229 19.85 -7.77 -11.47
C GLU A 229 20.54 -6.42 -11.55
N ARG A 230 19.96 -5.41 -10.90
CA ARG A 230 20.39 -4.02 -10.95
C ARG A 230 20.50 -3.42 -9.56
N GLU A 231 21.36 -2.43 -9.45
CA GLU A 231 21.58 -1.73 -8.21
C GLU A 231 20.33 -0.95 -7.78
N LEU A 232 19.77 -1.32 -6.63
CA LEU A 232 18.51 -0.81 -6.09
C LEU A 232 18.61 -0.72 -4.55
N ALA A 233 18.01 0.32 -3.96
CA ALA A 233 17.90 0.43 -2.51
C ALA A 233 16.77 -0.49 -1.99
N PRO A 234 16.99 -1.22 -0.87
CA PRO A 234 15.97 -2.11 -0.31
C PRO A 234 14.65 -1.42 0.04
N GLU A 235 14.70 -0.18 0.50
CA GLU A 235 13.50 0.60 0.78
C GLU A 235 12.68 0.93 -0.47
N ASP A 236 13.34 1.22 -1.59
CA ASP A 236 12.67 1.63 -2.82
C ASP A 236 12.08 0.42 -3.55
N TRP A 237 12.72 -0.75 -3.42
CA TRP A 237 12.11 -2.02 -3.82
C TRP A 237 10.80 -2.27 -3.07
N LEU A 238 10.83 -2.08 -1.74
CA LEU A 238 9.67 -2.35 -0.89
C LEU A 238 8.51 -1.40 -1.23
N ASP A 239 8.81 -0.16 -1.60
CA ASP A 239 7.81 0.84 -2.01
C ASP A 239 7.04 0.48 -3.27
N GLY A 240 7.68 -0.22 -4.22
CA GLY A 240 6.99 -0.82 -5.35
C GLY A 240 6.21 -2.07 -4.96
N TRP A 241 6.79 -2.91 -4.10
CA TRP A 241 6.23 -4.22 -3.73
C TRP A 241 4.96 -4.13 -2.86
N LEU A 242 4.93 -3.24 -1.86
CA LEU A 242 3.80 -3.11 -0.93
C LEU A 242 2.45 -2.82 -1.63
N PRO A 243 2.31 -1.76 -2.45
CA PRO A 243 1.05 -1.48 -3.13
C PRO A 243 0.69 -2.57 -4.16
N ALA A 244 1.68 -3.16 -4.84
CA ALA A 244 1.46 -4.27 -5.76
C ALA A 244 0.89 -5.52 -5.07
N ASN A 245 1.11 -5.66 -3.76
CA ASN A 245 0.60 -6.75 -2.93
C ASN A 245 -0.52 -6.30 -1.96
N HIS A 246 -1.16 -5.16 -2.23
CA HIS A 246 -2.32 -4.65 -1.49
C HIS A 246 -2.09 -4.41 0.01
N TYR A 247 -0.88 -4.01 0.39
CA TYR A 247 -0.60 -3.56 1.75
C TYR A 247 -0.98 -2.09 1.95
N THR A 248 -1.52 -1.77 3.13
CA THR A 248 -1.66 -0.40 3.62
C THR A 248 -0.53 -0.12 4.60
N VAL A 249 0.33 0.86 4.31
CA VAL A 249 1.41 1.26 5.22
C VAL A 249 0.82 2.06 6.38
N LEU A 250 1.06 1.59 7.61
CA LEU A 250 0.63 2.26 8.84
C LEU A 250 1.75 3.12 9.42
N ALA A 251 2.98 2.59 9.41
CA ALA A 251 4.17 3.31 9.83
C ALA A 251 5.42 2.80 9.14
N ARG A 252 6.44 3.66 9.10
CA ARG A 252 7.68 3.37 8.39
C ARG A 252 8.86 4.04 9.05
N ARG A 253 9.98 3.34 9.07
CA ARG A 253 11.30 3.85 9.38
C ARG A 253 12.27 3.48 8.27
N SER A 254 13.09 4.44 7.89
CA SER A 254 14.23 4.23 6.98
C SER A 254 15.51 4.12 7.80
N ILE A 255 16.36 3.14 7.48
CA ILE A 255 17.60 2.84 8.22
C ILE A 255 18.77 2.90 7.23
N PRO A 256 19.70 3.86 7.37
CA PRO A 256 20.87 3.97 6.52
C PRO A 256 21.73 2.69 6.54
N SER A 257 22.26 2.31 5.38
CA SER A 257 23.29 1.28 5.23
C SER A 257 24.14 1.56 3.99
N GLU A 258 25.33 0.96 3.90
CA GLU A 258 26.20 1.11 2.72
C GLU A 258 25.52 0.65 1.43
N ALA A 259 24.69 -0.40 1.51
CA ALA A 259 23.97 -0.98 0.39
C ALA A 259 22.74 -0.17 -0.06
N GLY A 260 22.50 0.99 0.58
CA GLY A 260 21.30 1.79 0.44
C GLY A 260 20.46 1.75 1.70
N ARG A 261 19.39 2.53 1.75
CA ARG A 261 18.51 2.56 2.91
C ARG A 261 17.67 1.28 2.98
N ASN A 262 17.65 0.67 4.16
CA ASN A 262 16.79 -0.44 4.53
C ASN A 262 15.45 0.08 5.06
N ALA A 263 14.36 -0.63 4.80
CA ALA A 263 13.04 -0.28 5.31
C ALA A 263 12.66 -1.14 6.52
N ASP A 264 11.97 -0.53 7.48
CA ASP A 264 11.23 -1.18 8.55
C ASP A 264 9.80 -0.63 8.52
N VAL A 265 8.84 -1.47 8.14
CA VAL A 265 7.48 -1.05 7.82
C VAL A 265 6.49 -1.84 8.68
N LEU A 266 5.59 -1.11 9.33
CA LEU A 266 4.35 -1.66 9.84
C LEU A 266 3.26 -1.45 8.79
N ALA A 267 2.63 -2.53 8.35
CA ALA A 267 1.58 -2.50 7.36
C ALA A 267 0.38 -3.34 7.81
N SER A 268 -0.79 -3.08 7.22
CA SER A 268 -1.97 -3.89 7.37
C SER A 268 -2.43 -4.46 6.03
N ARG A 269 -3.05 -5.65 6.10
CA ARG A 269 -3.72 -6.28 4.96
C ARG A 269 -4.83 -7.19 5.46
N THR A 270 -5.95 -7.20 4.75
CA THR A 270 -7.05 -8.13 5.03
C THR A 270 -6.85 -9.41 4.23
N VAL A 271 -6.83 -10.56 4.92
CA VAL A 271 -6.72 -11.90 4.32
C VAL A 271 -7.96 -12.68 4.71
N GLU A 272 -8.73 -13.13 3.73
CA GLU A 272 -9.98 -13.89 3.95
C GLU A 272 -10.97 -13.20 4.93
N GLY A 273 -11.06 -11.88 4.85
CA GLY A 273 -11.93 -11.06 5.70
C GLY A 273 -11.37 -10.79 7.12
N ARG A 274 -10.18 -11.31 7.46
CA ARG A 274 -9.53 -11.06 8.75
C ARG A 274 -8.42 -10.01 8.61
N PRO A 275 -8.35 -9.02 9.52
CA PRO A 275 -7.27 -8.04 9.50
C PRO A 275 -5.98 -8.63 10.08
N TYR A 276 -4.89 -8.45 9.34
CA TYR A 276 -3.54 -8.81 9.78
C TYR A 276 -2.65 -7.58 9.81
N LEU A 277 -1.75 -7.55 10.78
CA LEU A 277 -0.65 -6.60 10.85
C LEU A 277 0.66 -7.30 10.48
N TYR A 278 1.50 -6.58 9.76
CA TYR A 278 2.75 -7.05 9.20
C TYR A 278 3.87 -6.11 9.60
N ARG A 279 4.96 -6.66 10.14
CA ARG A 279 6.25 -6.00 10.22
C ARG A 279 7.14 -6.52 9.09
N ILE A 280 7.59 -5.60 8.25
CA ILE A 280 8.38 -5.94 7.06
C ILE A 280 9.70 -5.20 7.13
N ARG A 281 10.78 -5.96 7.28
CA ARG A 281 12.14 -5.45 7.40
C ARG A 281 12.97 -5.91 6.21
N THR A 282 13.69 -4.99 5.57
CA THR A 282 14.55 -5.30 4.42
C THR A 282 16.02 -5.20 4.76
N PHE A 283 16.82 -6.05 4.12
CA PHE A 283 18.28 -6.07 4.20
C PHE A 283 18.86 -6.33 2.82
N LYS A 284 20.11 -5.95 2.58
CA LYS A 284 20.79 -6.25 1.31
C LYS A 284 22.24 -6.63 1.54
N ASN A 285 22.66 -7.64 0.79
CA ASN A 285 24.05 -8.05 0.67
C ASN A 285 24.35 -8.40 -0.79
N GLY A 286 25.15 -7.56 -1.44
CA GLY A 286 25.54 -7.68 -2.84
C GLY A 286 24.32 -7.76 -3.75
N PRO A 287 24.19 -8.81 -4.58
CA PRO A 287 23.06 -8.99 -5.47
C PRO A 287 21.80 -9.53 -4.79
N PHE A 288 21.77 -9.68 -3.46
CA PHE A 288 20.61 -10.23 -2.76
C PHE A 288 19.93 -9.20 -1.88
N LEU A 289 18.62 -9.08 -2.07
CA LEU A 289 17.69 -8.46 -1.15
C LEU A 289 17.09 -9.54 -0.26
N TYR A 290 16.99 -9.27 1.03
CA TYR A 290 16.33 -10.12 2.01
C TYR A 290 15.15 -9.38 2.62
N VAL A 291 14.07 -10.11 2.88
CA VAL A 291 12.86 -9.57 3.50
C VAL A 291 12.49 -10.46 4.68
N LEU A 292 12.50 -9.88 5.88
CA LEU A 292 11.86 -10.45 7.05
C LEU A 292 10.42 -9.98 7.04
N HIS A 293 9.52 -10.91 6.79
CA HIS A 293 8.09 -10.71 6.65
C HIS A 293 7.39 -11.37 7.83
N SER A 294 7.15 -10.59 8.88
CA SER A 294 6.55 -11.07 10.12
C SER A 294 5.12 -10.58 10.26
N PHE A 295 4.17 -11.43 10.63
CA PHE A 295 2.77 -11.04 10.70
C PHE A 295 1.97 -11.83 11.73
N ALA A 296 0.89 -11.21 12.20
CA ALA A 296 -0.11 -11.81 13.05
C ALA A 296 -1.49 -11.20 12.81
N GLU A 297 -2.56 -11.89 13.22
CA GLU A 297 -3.89 -11.28 13.30
C GLU A 297 -3.80 -10.00 14.15
N GLU A 298 -4.48 -8.93 13.74
CA GLU A 298 -4.36 -7.61 14.38
C GLU A 298 -4.58 -7.68 15.91
N ALA A 299 -5.54 -8.48 16.36
CA ALA A 299 -5.84 -8.67 17.79
C ALA A 299 -4.73 -9.35 18.60
N ARG A 300 -3.80 -10.06 17.94
CA ARG A 300 -2.70 -10.81 18.57
C ARG A 300 -1.32 -10.21 18.30
N TYR A 301 -1.24 -9.19 17.43
CA TYR A 301 0.04 -8.65 17.01
C TYR A 301 0.86 -8.08 18.18
N ALA A 302 0.22 -7.45 19.17
CA ALA A 302 0.91 -6.90 20.33
C ALA A 302 1.68 -7.97 21.14
N ASP A 303 1.17 -9.20 21.19
CA ASP A 303 1.81 -10.33 21.87
C ASP A 303 3.02 -10.87 21.09
N ALA A 304 2.95 -10.82 19.75
CA ALA A 304 3.99 -11.33 18.86
C ALA A 304 5.05 -10.29 18.48
N GLU A 305 4.76 -8.99 18.64
CA GLU A 305 5.61 -7.88 18.18
C GLU A 305 7.04 -7.97 18.73
N ASP A 306 7.21 -8.44 19.97
CA ASP A 306 8.55 -8.55 20.56
C ASP A 306 9.38 -9.65 19.90
N SER A 307 8.75 -10.77 19.57
CA SER A 307 9.40 -11.86 18.85
C SER A 307 9.80 -11.44 17.43
N PHE A 308 8.96 -10.64 16.75
CA PHE A 308 9.30 -10.08 15.44
C PHE A 308 10.52 -9.14 15.53
N LEU A 309 10.56 -8.28 16.55
CA LEU A 309 11.69 -7.39 16.79
C LEU A 309 12.99 -8.14 17.13
N VAL A 310 12.91 -9.22 17.89
CA VAL A 310 14.08 -10.07 18.18
C VAL A 310 14.59 -10.72 16.89
N ALA A 311 13.71 -11.25 16.04
CA ALA A 311 14.10 -11.82 14.76
C ALA A 311 14.78 -10.77 13.85
N ASP A 312 14.18 -9.57 13.72
CA ASP A 312 14.74 -8.45 12.95
C ASP A 312 16.12 -8.01 13.46
N ALA A 313 16.30 -7.95 14.77
CA ALA A 313 17.55 -7.50 15.40
C ALA A 313 18.68 -8.54 15.35
N THR A 314 18.35 -9.82 15.17
CA THR A 314 19.31 -10.93 15.26
C THR A 314 19.59 -11.62 13.93
N PHE A 315 18.83 -11.29 12.87
CA PHE A 315 19.07 -11.80 11.54
C PHE A 315 20.48 -11.45 11.04
N LYS A 316 21.21 -12.47 10.61
CA LYS A 316 22.56 -12.31 10.08
C LYS A 316 22.92 -13.40 9.08
N LEU A 317 23.60 -13.04 8.00
CA LEU A 317 24.16 -14.00 7.05
C LEU A 317 25.40 -14.69 7.64
N THR A 318 25.48 -16.01 7.51
CA THR A 318 26.52 -16.82 8.17
C THR A 318 27.62 -17.28 7.21
N ALA A 319 27.34 -17.41 5.91
CA ALA A 319 28.32 -17.90 4.93
C ALA A 319 28.66 -16.89 3.82
N ALA A 320 27.81 -15.90 3.55
CA ALA A 320 28.04 -14.93 2.48
C ALA A 320 29.09 -13.88 2.87
N LYS A 321 30.01 -13.61 1.94
CA LYS A 321 30.90 -12.45 2.04
C LYS A 321 30.05 -11.17 2.01
N GLN A 322 30.40 -10.22 2.88
CA GLN A 322 29.78 -8.90 2.88
C GLN A 322 30.14 -8.13 1.62
N GLN A 323 29.13 -7.59 0.96
CA GLN A 323 29.23 -6.81 -0.27
C GLN A 323 28.12 -5.77 -0.29
N SER A 324 28.44 -4.51 -0.58
CA SER A 324 27.46 -3.42 -0.49
C SER A 324 26.67 -3.22 -1.79
N TYR A 325 27.19 -3.65 -2.94
CA TYR A 325 26.62 -3.34 -4.26
C TYR A 325 26.31 -4.60 -5.08
N VAL A 326 25.23 -4.55 -5.86
CA VAL A 326 24.85 -5.57 -6.85
C VAL A 326 25.85 -5.58 -8.01
N GLU A 327 26.17 -4.37 -8.49
CA GLU A 327 27.00 -4.14 -9.67
C GLU A 327 28.42 -3.74 -9.26
N ASN A 328 29.40 -4.04 -10.12
CA ASN A 328 30.71 -3.41 -10.02
C ASN A 328 30.54 -1.89 -10.20
N LEU A 329 31.33 -1.13 -9.47
CA LEU A 329 31.35 0.32 -9.60
C LEU A 329 32.53 0.77 -10.47
N GLN A 330 32.28 1.74 -11.35
CA GLN A 330 33.31 2.41 -12.13
C GLN A 330 33.58 3.81 -11.57
N SER A 331 34.83 4.27 -11.67
CA SER A 331 35.23 5.59 -11.23
C SER A 331 35.06 6.64 -12.33
N VAL A 332 34.57 7.82 -11.97
CA VAL A 332 34.45 8.99 -12.83
C VAL A 332 35.25 10.13 -12.20
N ALA A 333 36.20 10.68 -12.96
CA ALA A 333 37.18 11.63 -12.46
C ALA A 333 36.67 13.09 -12.52
N LEU A 334 36.94 13.84 -11.46
CA LEU A 334 36.67 15.28 -11.29
C LEU A 334 38.00 16.04 -11.10
N ASN A 335 38.83 16.04 -12.15
CA ASN A 335 40.22 16.48 -12.13
C ASN A 335 40.42 17.97 -12.38
N LYS A 336 39.38 18.77 -12.65
CA LYS A 336 39.58 20.22 -12.83
C LYS A 336 39.42 21.00 -11.53
N VAL A 337 38.39 20.70 -10.75
CA VAL A 337 38.06 21.46 -9.52
C VAL A 337 38.53 20.73 -8.26
N PHE A 338 38.24 19.43 -8.15
CA PHE A 338 38.39 18.73 -6.88
C PHE A 338 39.67 17.87 -6.78
N GLN A 339 40.22 17.42 -7.91
CA GLN A 339 41.33 16.45 -8.01
C GLN A 339 41.00 15.10 -7.37
N LEU A 340 39.77 14.64 -7.55
CA LEU A 340 39.21 13.40 -6.97
C LEU A 340 38.09 12.89 -7.89
N GLY A 341 37.26 11.96 -7.44
CA GLY A 341 36.22 11.39 -8.30
C GLY A 341 35.06 10.81 -7.50
N PHE A 342 34.07 10.35 -8.23
CA PHE A 342 32.92 9.62 -7.70
C PHE A 342 32.78 8.28 -8.41
N LYS A 343 31.91 7.42 -7.92
CA LYS A 343 31.64 6.13 -8.53
C LYS A 343 30.20 6.02 -9.00
N VAL A 344 29.97 5.21 -10.03
CA VAL A 344 28.63 4.84 -10.50
C VAL A 344 28.57 3.35 -10.85
N PRO A 345 27.38 2.72 -10.84
CA PRO A 345 27.25 1.33 -11.29
C PRO A 345 27.74 1.14 -12.72
N ALA A 346 28.27 -0.05 -13.04
CA ALA A 346 28.79 -0.39 -14.36
C ALA A 346 27.74 -0.25 -15.49
N SER A 347 26.46 -0.34 -15.17
CA SER A 347 25.37 -0.09 -16.12
C SER A 347 25.28 1.35 -16.66
N TRP A 348 25.92 2.31 -15.99
CA TRP A 348 25.91 3.70 -16.41
C TRP A 348 27.06 3.96 -17.40
N THR A 349 26.77 4.53 -18.55
CA THR A 349 27.83 4.97 -19.48
C THR A 349 28.16 6.43 -19.19
N ALA A 350 29.40 6.73 -18.81
CA ALA A 350 29.88 8.10 -18.58
C ALA A 350 30.58 8.65 -19.84
N ARG A 351 30.28 9.90 -20.20
CA ARG A 351 30.94 10.64 -21.28
C ARG A 351 31.26 12.06 -20.82
N ALA A 352 32.48 12.51 -21.09
CA ALA A 352 32.86 13.89 -20.81
C ALA A 352 32.06 14.84 -21.70
N ASP A 353 31.65 15.95 -21.13
CA ASP A 353 31.05 17.05 -21.86
C ASP A 353 32.07 18.18 -21.97
N GLU A 354 32.62 18.33 -23.18
CA GLU A 354 33.68 19.29 -23.50
C GLU A 354 33.12 20.69 -23.83
N SER A 355 31.79 20.88 -23.78
CA SER A 355 31.18 22.18 -24.09
C SER A 355 31.22 23.19 -22.95
N VAL A 356 31.80 22.82 -21.80
CA VAL A 356 31.95 23.70 -20.63
C VAL A 356 33.29 24.45 -20.64
N ASP A 357 33.34 25.56 -19.88
CA ASP A 357 34.53 26.40 -19.73
C ASP A 357 35.78 25.61 -19.28
N ALA A 358 36.98 26.16 -19.57
CA ALA A 358 38.26 25.50 -19.34
C ALA A 358 38.49 25.08 -17.87
N ASP A 359 38.02 25.88 -16.91
CA ASP A 359 38.10 25.65 -15.46
C ASP A 359 36.94 24.81 -14.89
N CYS A 360 35.94 24.49 -15.72
CA CYS A 360 34.77 23.70 -15.36
C CYS A 360 34.86 22.28 -15.93
N GLN A 361 34.18 21.33 -15.30
CA GLN A 361 34.09 19.96 -15.80
C GLN A 361 32.66 19.47 -15.78
N ALA A 362 32.24 18.82 -16.86
CA ALA A 362 30.94 18.19 -16.95
C ALA A 362 31.03 16.74 -17.44
N TRP A 363 30.14 15.91 -16.93
CA TRP A 363 29.93 14.54 -17.35
C TRP A 363 28.45 14.33 -17.67
N SER A 364 28.18 13.70 -18.81
CA SER A 364 26.87 13.14 -19.14
C SER A 364 26.91 11.64 -18.90
N LEU A 365 26.02 11.15 -18.04
CA LEU A 365 25.88 9.75 -17.71
C LEU A 365 24.50 9.26 -18.15
N SER A 366 24.47 8.10 -18.80
CA SER A 366 23.22 7.48 -19.25
C SER A 366 23.09 6.05 -18.76
N ASN A 367 21.92 5.70 -18.24
CA ASN A 367 21.52 4.33 -17.95
C ASN A 367 20.67 3.80 -19.12
N GLY A 368 21.04 2.63 -19.65
CA GLY A 368 20.45 2.04 -20.86
C GLY A 368 21.37 2.13 -22.08
N SER A 369 20.95 1.50 -23.18
CA SER A 369 21.75 1.37 -24.41
C SER A 369 21.08 2.05 -25.61
N GLY A 370 21.89 2.70 -26.45
CA GLY A 370 21.41 3.30 -27.70
C GLY A 370 20.36 4.40 -27.50
N SER A 371 19.23 4.27 -28.21
CA SER A 371 18.08 5.19 -28.13
C SER A 371 17.19 4.95 -26.90
N GLU A 372 17.30 3.79 -26.24
CA GLU A 372 16.51 3.42 -25.06
C GLU A 372 17.18 3.89 -23.75
N ARG A 373 17.37 5.21 -23.63
CA ARG A 373 17.85 5.80 -22.39
C ARG A 373 16.75 5.71 -21.34
N VAL A 374 16.97 4.88 -20.33
CA VAL A 374 16.05 4.70 -19.20
C VAL A 374 16.41 5.57 -18.00
N GLY A 375 17.50 6.32 -18.06
CA GLY A 375 17.89 7.34 -17.08
C GLY A 375 19.03 8.22 -17.59
N MET A 376 19.04 9.49 -17.20
CA MET A 376 20.10 10.44 -17.54
C MET A 376 20.55 11.18 -16.28
N MET A 377 21.85 11.33 -16.11
CA MET A 377 22.43 12.11 -15.04
C MET A 377 23.51 13.03 -15.62
N THR A 378 23.48 14.31 -15.27
CA THR A 378 24.59 15.22 -15.53
C THR A 378 25.30 15.54 -14.23
N VAL A 379 26.62 15.62 -14.30
CA VAL A 379 27.46 16.07 -13.19
C VAL A 379 28.25 17.26 -13.68
N TYR A 380 28.06 18.42 -13.07
CA TYR A 380 28.75 19.66 -13.41
C TYR A 380 29.56 20.14 -12.21
N THR A 381 30.79 20.57 -12.43
CA THR A 381 31.66 21.11 -11.39
C THR A 381 32.30 22.42 -11.84
N ALA A 382 32.45 23.34 -10.89
CA ALA A 382 33.04 24.65 -11.14
C ALA A 382 33.76 25.21 -9.88
N PRO A 383 34.75 26.10 -10.04
CA PRO A 383 35.42 26.75 -8.91
C PRO A 383 34.48 27.60 -8.05
N ARG A 384 34.79 27.73 -6.74
CA ARG A 384 33.89 28.37 -5.76
C ARG A 384 33.49 29.81 -6.11
N GLY A 385 34.40 30.56 -6.74
CA GLY A 385 34.19 31.96 -7.13
C GLY A 385 33.38 32.18 -8.42
N ARG A 386 33.04 31.12 -9.16
CA ARG A 386 32.35 31.24 -10.46
C ARG A 386 30.88 31.67 -10.33
N PHE A 387 30.22 31.24 -9.25
CA PHE A 387 28.79 31.47 -9.01
C PHE A 387 28.56 32.15 -7.67
N LYS A 388 27.53 33.00 -7.61
CA LYS A 388 27.16 33.71 -6.38
C LYS A 388 26.58 32.77 -5.32
N ASP A 389 25.74 31.83 -5.76
CA ASP A 389 24.96 30.96 -4.89
C ASP A 389 24.65 29.60 -5.56
N ALA A 390 24.09 28.68 -4.77
CA ALA A 390 23.72 27.33 -5.19
C ALA A 390 22.62 27.32 -6.27
N VAL A 391 21.77 28.33 -6.30
CA VAL A 391 20.65 28.42 -7.26
C VAL A 391 21.18 28.69 -8.66
N GLN A 392 22.15 29.60 -8.80
CA GLN A 392 22.75 29.92 -10.10
C GLN A 392 23.43 28.72 -10.75
N VAL A 393 24.23 27.96 -9.98
CA VAL A 393 24.92 26.78 -10.51
C VAL A 393 23.94 25.63 -10.82
N ALA A 394 22.89 25.46 -10.02
CA ALA A 394 21.83 24.49 -10.30
C ALA A 394 21.04 24.83 -11.57
N HIS A 395 20.73 26.11 -11.79
CA HIS A 395 20.06 26.60 -12.99
C HIS A 395 20.88 26.33 -14.26
N LEU A 396 22.19 26.62 -14.24
CA LEU A 396 23.07 26.35 -15.38
C LEU A 396 23.13 24.84 -15.71
N ALA A 397 23.27 23.99 -14.69
CA ALA A 397 23.27 22.54 -14.87
C ALA A 397 21.92 22.03 -15.43
N ALA A 398 20.80 22.61 -14.99
CA ALA A 398 19.47 22.33 -15.53
C ALA A 398 19.34 22.75 -17.00
N GLU A 399 19.86 23.92 -17.37
CA GLU A 399 19.86 24.42 -18.75
C GLU A 399 20.59 23.45 -19.69
N GLY A 400 21.74 22.91 -19.25
CA GLY A 400 22.47 21.87 -19.98
C GLY A 400 21.61 20.64 -20.27
N MET A 401 20.84 20.15 -19.29
CA MET A 401 19.90 19.05 -19.52
C MET A 401 18.73 19.43 -20.42
N ARG A 402 18.20 20.66 -20.32
CA ARG A 402 17.10 21.13 -21.18
C ARG A 402 17.51 21.11 -22.66
N LYS A 403 18.74 21.48 -22.97
CA LYS A 403 19.34 21.41 -24.32
C LYS A 403 19.39 19.98 -24.89
N LEU A 404 19.30 18.95 -24.05
CA LEU A 404 19.23 17.54 -24.44
C LEU A 404 17.80 17.06 -24.73
N GLY A 405 16.84 17.97 -24.94
CA GLY A 405 15.46 17.63 -25.33
C GLY A 405 14.54 17.33 -24.13
N THR A 406 14.85 17.91 -22.97
CA THR A 406 14.11 17.68 -21.73
C THR A 406 13.45 18.98 -21.27
N SER A 407 12.31 18.88 -20.58
CA SER A 407 11.58 20.06 -20.11
C SER A 407 11.14 19.88 -18.66
N PHE A 408 11.68 20.71 -17.77
CA PHE A 408 11.34 20.75 -16.34
C PHE A 408 11.61 22.15 -15.76
N PRO A 409 10.81 22.60 -14.79
CA PRO A 409 11.06 23.85 -14.08
C PRO A 409 12.26 23.71 -13.15
N ASP A 410 12.91 24.83 -12.80
CA ASP A 410 13.88 24.82 -11.71
C ASP A 410 13.16 24.43 -10.41
N GLY A 411 13.80 23.56 -9.63
CA GLY A 411 13.29 23.17 -8.33
C GLY A 411 13.76 24.11 -7.22
N THR A 412 12.98 24.21 -6.15
CA THR A 412 13.39 24.95 -4.95
C THR A 412 14.40 24.11 -4.16
N LEU A 413 15.65 24.58 -4.08
CA LEU A 413 16.70 23.93 -3.30
C LEU A 413 16.38 23.97 -1.80
N GLN A 414 16.39 22.79 -1.17
CA GLN A 414 16.26 22.60 0.26
C GLN A 414 17.60 22.16 0.83
N ALA A 415 18.05 22.82 1.89
CA ALA A 415 19.27 22.43 2.58
C ALA A 415 19.13 21.03 3.20
N VAL A 416 20.19 20.23 3.08
CA VAL A 416 20.28 18.90 3.68
C VAL A 416 21.41 18.92 4.69
N THR A 417 21.12 18.52 5.93
CA THR A 417 22.11 18.42 6.99
C THR A 417 23.16 17.37 6.63
N THR A 418 24.43 17.72 6.85
CA THR A 418 25.57 16.81 6.71
C THR A 418 26.48 16.98 7.90
N ASP A 419 27.07 15.87 8.35
CA ASP A 419 28.03 15.84 9.45
C ASP A 419 29.47 16.13 8.96
N LEU A 420 29.64 16.38 7.65
CA LEU A 420 30.94 16.66 7.06
C LEU A 420 31.27 18.16 7.20
N PRO A 421 32.42 18.52 7.81
CA PRO A 421 32.80 19.91 7.98
C PRO A 421 33.04 20.57 6.61
N ASP A 422 32.68 21.85 6.49
CA ASP A 422 32.88 22.69 5.29
C ASP A 422 32.22 22.18 4.00
N ILE A 423 31.27 21.24 4.12
CA ILE A 423 30.43 20.77 3.02
C ILE A 423 29.00 21.23 3.27
N HIS A 424 28.41 21.93 2.29
CA HIS A 424 26.99 22.24 2.30
C HIS A 424 26.28 21.47 1.19
N LEU A 425 25.18 20.82 1.53
CA LEU A 425 24.37 20.04 0.61
C LEU A 425 22.99 20.68 0.47
N ALA A 426 22.50 20.79 -0.75
CA ALA A 426 21.11 21.17 -1.02
C ALA A 426 20.53 20.31 -2.14
N THR A 427 19.24 19.98 -2.03
CA THR A 427 18.53 19.15 -3.01
C THR A 427 17.26 19.80 -3.47
N ALA A 428 16.89 19.60 -4.74
CA ALA A 428 15.59 19.98 -5.25
C ALA A 428 14.99 18.83 -6.05
N ASP A 429 13.70 18.59 -5.85
CA ASP A 429 12.92 17.63 -6.63
C ASP A 429 11.89 18.38 -7.47
N SER A 430 11.77 18.02 -8.74
CA SER A 430 10.73 18.55 -9.63
C SER A 430 10.20 17.48 -10.58
N THR A 431 9.08 17.76 -11.24
CA THR A 431 8.53 16.92 -12.30
C THR A 431 8.86 17.53 -13.65
N GLY A 432 9.05 16.68 -14.65
CA GLY A 432 9.44 17.10 -15.99
C GLY A 432 8.98 16.15 -17.07
N THR A 433 9.53 16.34 -18.27
CA THR A 433 9.35 15.43 -19.40
C THR A 433 10.66 15.11 -20.11
N ILE A 434 10.77 13.87 -20.58
CA ILE A 434 11.82 13.38 -21.48
C ILE A 434 11.12 12.86 -22.73
N ASN A 435 11.39 13.44 -23.90
CA ASN A 435 10.74 13.02 -25.16
C ASN A 435 9.20 12.95 -25.03
N GLY A 436 8.59 13.91 -24.34
CA GLY A 436 7.15 13.99 -24.09
C GLY A 436 6.60 13.04 -23.01
N ARG A 437 7.42 12.18 -22.39
CA ARG A 437 7.01 11.27 -21.30
C ARG A 437 7.29 11.87 -19.93
N GLN A 438 6.41 11.63 -18.96
CA GLN A 438 6.59 12.10 -17.58
C GLN A 438 7.90 11.58 -16.96
N ALA A 439 8.62 12.49 -16.32
CA ALA A 439 9.87 12.22 -15.65
C ALA A 439 9.93 12.90 -14.27
N LEU A 440 10.77 12.36 -13.40
CA LEU A 440 11.20 12.99 -12.15
C LEU A 440 12.60 13.56 -12.36
N VAL A 441 12.81 14.75 -11.82
CA VAL A 441 14.10 15.42 -11.80
C VAL A 441 14.53 15.56 -10.35
N ARG A 442 15.77 15.18 -10.05
CA ARG A 442 16.41 15.45 -8.78
C ARG A 442 17.72 16.18 -9.01
N GLN A 443 17.85 17.34 -8.40
CA GLN A 443 19.11 18.08 -8.34
C GLN A 443 19.72 17.97 -6.96
N THR A 444 21.04 17.82 -6.91
CA THR A 444 21.83 17.87 -5.68
C THR A 444 23.03 18.77 -5.91
N VAL A 445 23.13 19.82 -5.10
CA VAL A 445 24.24 20.78 -5.11
C VAL A 445 25.09 20.54 -3.88
N ILE A 446 26.37 20.29 -4.10
CA ILE A 446 27.41 20.18 -3.07
C ILE A 446 28.29 21.42 -3.19
N VAL A 447 28.47 22.12 -2.08
CA VAL A 447 29.31 23.31 -1.97
C VAL A 447 30.45 23.02 -1.01
N THR A 448 31.66 23.34 -1.43
CA THR A 448 32.88 23.23 -0.61
C THR A 448 33.71 24.50 -0.72
N SER A 449 34.81 24.58 0.02
CA SER A 449 35.82 25.64 -0.17
C SER A 449 36.47 25.62 -1.56
N LYS A 450 36.64 24.44 -2.17
CA LYS A 450 37.22 24.27 -3.52
C LYS A 450 36.27 24.72 -4.62
N GLY A 451 35.00 24.35 -4.50
CA GLY A 451 34.03 24.62 -5.56
C GLY A 451 32.67 23.98 -5.38
N TRP A 452 31.93 24.00 -6.49
CA TRP A 452 30.58 23.50 -6.65
C TRP A 452 30.60 22.16 -7.37
N ALA A 453 29.78 21.21 -6.93
CA ALA A 453 29.40 20.04 -7.71
C ALA A 453 27.87 19.93 -7.76
N VAL A 454 27.32 19.81 -8.95
CA VAL A 454 25.87 19.68 -9.19
C VAL A 454 25.60 18.38 -9.90
N PHE A 455 24.79 17.53 -9.28
CA PHE A 455 24.27 16.32 -9.87
C PHE A 455 22.81 16.58 -10.25
N THR A 456 22.46 16.40 -11.52
CA THR A 456 21.06 16.46 -11.98
C THR A 456 20.70 15.10 -12.54
N LEU A 457 19.84 14.37 -11.84
CA LEU A 457 19.23 13.13 -12.33
C LEU A 457 17.88 13.45 -12.98
N LEU A 458 17.65 12.83 -14.12
CA LEU A 458 16.39 12.81 -14.82
C LEU A 458 16.01 11.36 -15.11
N THR A 459 14.88 10.92 -14.56
CA THR A 459 14.41 9.54 -14.67
C THR A 459 12.97 9.48 -15.18
N PRO A 460 12.62 8.57 -16.10
CA PRO A 460 11.23 8.23 -16.37
C PRO A 460 10.49 7.89 -15.07
N ALA A 461 9.21 8.28 -14.99
CA ALA A 461 8.37 8.01 -13.84
C ALA A 461 6.99 7.48 -14.26
N PRO A 462 6.93 6.31 -14.94
CA PRO A 462 5.67 5.69 -15.27
C PRO A 462 4.89 5.34 -14.01
N LYS A 463 3.55 5.41 -14.07
CA LYS A 463 2.67 4.97 -12.99
C LYS A 463 1.68 3.95 -13.55
N PRO A 464 1.79 2.66 -13.19
CA PRO A 464 2.79 2.06 -12.29
C PRO A 464 4.21 2.03 -12.90
N ASP A 465 5.24 1.88 -12.05
CA ASP A 465 6.64 1.63 -12.46
C ASP A 465 6.99 0.14 -12.24
N PRO A 466 6.54 -0.77 -13.12
CA PRO A 466 6.70 -2.21 -12.91
C PRO A 466 8.16 -2.68 -12.94
N TYR A 467 9.06 -1.87 -13.52
CA TYR A 467 10.48 -2.18 -13.65
C TYR A 467 11.36 -1.43 -12.66
N LEU A 468 10.76 -0.65 -11.76
CA LEU A 468 11.46 0.14 -10.73
C LEU A 468 12.55 1.04 -11.32
N LEU A 469 12.34 1.58 -12.54
CA LEU A 469 13.33 2.39 -13.24
C LEU A 469 13.70 3.64 -12.43
N ALA A 470 12.70 4.30 -11.83
CA ALA A 470 12.94 5.48 -11.00
C ALA A 470 13.83 5.15 -9.79
N ALA A 471 13.59 4.01 -9.17
CA ALA A 471 14.33 3.56 -7.99
C ALA A 471 15.78 3.12 -8.34
N ILE A 472 15.97 2.39 -9.44
CA ILE A 472 17.30 2.02 -9.96
C ILE A 472 18.11 3.28 -10.27
N ASN A 473 17.50 4.26 -10.94
CA ASN A 473 18.18 5.50 -11.30
C ASN A 473 18.51 6.37 -10.09
N LYS A 474 17.57 6.50 -9.15
CA LYS A 474 17.78 7.15 -7.86
C LYS A 474 18.96 6.54 -7.13
N ARG A 475 19.07 5.20 -7.10
CA ARG A 475 20.19 4.53 -6.45
C ARG A 475 21.53 4.83 -7.13
N GLY A 476 21.57 4.91 -8.47
CA GLY A 476 22.76 5.34 -9.20
C GLY A 476 23.24 6.73 -8.78
N LEU A 477 22.32 7.69 -8.65
CA LEU A 477 22.59 9.02 -8.12
C LEU A 477 23.09 8.99 -6.66
N ASP A 478 22.42 8.24 -5.79
CA ASP A 478 22.78 8.13 -4.36
C ASP A 478 24.22 7.59 -4.19
N ILE A 479 24.63 6.63 -5.01
CA ILE A 479 26.01 6.10 -5.02
C ILE A 479 27.00 7.18 -5.47
N ALA A 480 26.68 7.91 -6.55
CA ALA A 480 27.53 8.97 -7.06
C ALA A 480 27.78 10.06 -6.00
N ILE A 481 26.73 10.54 -5.36
CA ILE A 481 26.81 11.56 -4.30
C ILE A 481 27.58 11.01 -3.10
N THR A 482 27.22 9.84 -2.60
CA THR A 482 27.80 9.30 -1.37
C THR A 482 29.30 9.02 -1.55
N THR A 483 29.70 8.46 -2.69
CA THR A 483 31.12 8.20 -2.96
C THR A 483 31.93 9.47 -3.19
N LEU A 484 31.33 10.53 -3.73
CA LEU A 484 31.96 11.85 -3.77
C LEU A 484 32.14 12.43 -2.35
N LEU A 485 31.09 12.39 -1.53
CA LEU A 485 31.14 12.90 -0.16
C LEU A 485 32.19 12.15 0.68
N SER A 486 32.28 10.82 0.54
CA SER A 486 33.35 10.03 1.18
C SER A 486 34.75 10.42 0.69
N ALA A 487 34.91 10.78 -0.59
CA ALA A 487 36.20 11.24 -1.12
C ALA A 487 36.55 12.68 -0.73
N LEU A 488 35.55 13.50 -0.40
CA LEU A 488 35.72 14.86 0.09
C LEU A 488 35.97 14.93 1.60
N ALA A 489 35.52 13.92 2.35
CA ALA A 489 35.81 13.82 3.77
C ALA A 489 37.34 13.77 3.99
N PRO A 490 37.87 14.50 4.99
CA PRO A 490 39.29 14.41 5.32
C PRO A 490 39.65 12.94 5.62
N ALA A 491 40.82 12.50 5.15
CA ALA A 491 41.35 11.20 5.54
C ALA A 491 41.48 11.19 7.07
N GLY A 492 40.64 10.40 7.74
CA GLY A 492 40.61 10.28 9.19
C GLY A 492 41.84 9.59 9.76
#